data_AF-A0A6G8C4W7-F1
#
_entry.id   AF-A0A6G8C4W7-F1
#
_cell.length_a   1.000
_cell.length_b   1.000
_cell.length_c   1.000
_cell.angle_alpha   90.00
_cell.angle_beta   90.00
_cell.angle_gamma   90.00
#
_symmetry.space_group_name_H-M   'P 1'
#
loop_
_entity.id
_entity.type
_entity.pdbx_description
1 polymer ?
#
loop_
_entity_poly.entity_id
_entity_poly.type
_entity_poly.pdbx_seq_one_letter_code
_entity_poly.pdbx_strand_id
1 'polypeptide(L)'
;MSESRRNILRYTLAFACAASCAAVQAETAFPSKPLTLYVAFAPGGAGDIVARLVTRKMSESMGQPFVIENRPSPVVAVQTVQRAKPDGYTMVMAGSGTALTTALFKKLPYDLMKDFRHVSSLSTFDLALITGTESGFKSVSEVIAYAKVNPGKLNIGTVRVGSTQNLSAEMFKSMTGIEASVVPYRTTAEVISGLRSKDIQVAMEMLPPLLGQISGGSVKPLAVSSMQRYPGLPDIPTLNESGVKDYESGSWNGVSVPAGTPTDVVNRLASEIDKAVNSPDVQKELLKMGMRPDKSSPELMTRRMQADIDKWRGVIKNAHIPLQ
;
A
#
# COMPACT_ATOMS: atom_id res chain seq x y z
N MET A 1 -24.40 58.22 50.91
CA MET A 1 -23.17 57.49 50.50
C MET A 1 -23.35 55.96 50.33
N SER A 2 -24.43 55.33 50.82
CA SER A 2 -24.58 53.86 50.71
C SER A 2 -25.17 53.36 49.37
N GLU A 3 -26.02 54.14 48.70
CA GLU A 3 -26.63 53.72 47.41
C GLU A 3 -25.65 53.72 46.23
N SER A 4 -24.72 54.69 46.20
CA SER A 4 -23.71 54.79 45.14
C SER A 4 -22.75 53.59 45.13
N ARG A 5 -22.37 53.08 46.31
CA ARG A 5 -21.51 51.88 46.43
C ARG A 5 -22.22 50.60 45.97
N ARG A 6 -23.54 50.52 46.19
CA ARG A 6 -24.37 49.36 45.86
C ARG A 6 -24.66 49.27 44.35
N ASN A 7 -24.73 50.41 43.67
CA ASN A 7 -24.85 50.46 42.21
C ASN A 7 -23.52 50.16 41.53
N ILE A 8 -22.39 50.66 42.04
CA ILE A 8 -21.06 50.33 41.51
C ILE A 8 -20.81 48.82 41.58
N LEU A 9 -21.13 48.16 42.70
CA LEU A 9 -20.97 46.69 42.85
C LEU A 9 -21.84 45.88 41.87
N ARG A 10 -23.05 46.38 41.55
CA ARG A 10 -23.96 45.74 40.57
C ARG A 10 -23.44 45.86 39.13
N TYR A 11 -22.87 47.01 38.77
CA TYR A 11 -22.29 47.19 37.43
C TYR A 11 -20.97 46.42 37.25
N THR A 12 -20.15 46.25 38.30
CA THR A 12 -18.93 45.42 38.22
C THR A 12 -19.25 43.94 38.05
N LEU A 13 -20.30 43.43 38.70
CA LEU A 13 -20.72 42.03 38.56
C LEU A 13 -21.34 41.73 37.18
N ALA A 14 -22.08 42.69 36.61
CA ALA A 14 -22.63 42.57 35.26
C ALA A 14 -21.53 42.60 34.17
N PHE A 15 -20.47 43.40 34.37
CA PHE A 15 -19.33 43.44 33.45
C PHE A 15 -18.45 42.18 33.55
N ALA A 16 -18.33 41.59 34.74
CA ALA A 16 -17.60 40.33 34.94
C ALA A 16 -18.29 39.11 34.29
N CYS A 17 -19.64 39.04 34.29
CA CYS A 17 -20.37 37.97 33.60
C CYS A 17 -20.35 38.11 32.07
N ALA A 18 -20.26 39.33 31.53
CA ALA A 18 -20.18 39.56 30.08
C ALA A 18 -18.80 39.19 29.49
N ALA A 19 -17.73 39.30 30.28
CA ALA A 19 -16.37 38.96 29.85
C ALA A 19 -16.10 37.44 29.81
N SER A 20 -16.89 36.62 30.51
CA SER A 20 -16.73 35.16 30.55
C SER A 20 -17.40 34.41 29.38
N CYS A 21 -18.12 35.08 28.48
CA CYS A 21 -18.75 34.45 27.31
C CYS A 21 -17.94 34.57 26.01
N ALA A 22 -16.77 35.22 26.03
CA ALA A 22 -15.99 35.52 24.82
C ALA A 22 -14.70 34.68 24.73
N ALA A 23 -14.80 33.35 24.75
CA ALA A 23 -13.77 32.45 24.21
C ALA A 23 -14.26 30.99 24.11
N VAL A 24 -15.47 30.73 23.62
CA VAL A 24 -15.67 29.46 22.91
C VAL A 24 -15.01 29.68 21.55
N GLN A 25 -13.71 29.40 21.45
CA GLN A 25 -13.13 29.15 20.13
C GLN A 25 -13.95 27.99 19.57
N ALA A 26 -14.85 28.28 18.64
CA ALA A 26 -15.46 27.27 17.82
C ALA A 26 -14.29 26.48 17.22
N GLU A 27 -14.10 25.27 17.71
CA GLU A 27 -13.12 24.33 17.18
C GLU A 27 -13.47 24.24 15.69
N THR A 28 -12.64 24.87 14.84
CA THR A 28 -12.94 24.93 13.41
C THR A 28 -13.04 23.49 12.93
N ALA A 29 -14.24 23.08 12.52
CA ALA A 29 -14.52 21.69 12.18
C ALA A 29 -13.46 21.18 11.19
N PHE A 30 -12.80 20.07 11.53
CA PHE A 30 -11.84 19.44 10.65
C PHE A 30 -12.57 18.83 9.44
N PRO A 31 -12.10 19.03 8.20
CA PRO A 31 -10.99 19.89 7.79
C PRO A 31 -11.46 21.33 7.45
N SER A 32 -10.63 22.34 7.78
CA SER A 32 -10.89 23.77 7.50
C SER A 32 -9.92 24.40 6.48
N LYS A 33 -8.96 23.61 5.98
CA LYS A 33 -7.95 24.02 5.00
C LYS A 33 -7.55 22.79 4.14
N PRO A 34 -6.82 23.00 3.02
CA PRO A 34 -6.32 21.90 2.20
C PRO A 34 -5.50 20.88 3.00
N LEU A 35 -5.64 19.60 2.64
CA LEU A 35 -4.84 18.50 3.18
C LEU A 35 -3.73 18.13 2.19
N THR A 36 -2.61 17.61 2.69
CA THR A 36 -1.49 17.15 1.87
C THR A 36 -1.24 15.67 2.09
N LEU A 37 -1.15 14.90 1.00
CA LEU A 37 -0.76 13.50 1.01
C LEU A 37 0.60 13.35 0.30
N TYR A 38 1.60 12.93 1.07
CA TYR A 38 2.93 12.61 0.56
C TYR A 38 2.95 11.20 -0.01
N VAL A 39 3.44 11.06 -1.24
CA VAL A 39 3.47 9.79 -1.98
C VAL A 39 4.91 9.43 -2.32
N ALA A 40 5.33 8.22 -1.95
CA ALA A 40 6.69 7.72 -2.14
C ALA A 40 7.03 7.29 -3.58
N PHE A 41 6.23 7.71 -4.56
CA PHE A 41 6.31 7.28 -5.95
C PHE A 41 6.44 8.49 -6.88
N ALA A 42 7.07 8.28 -8.03
CA ALA A 42 7.07 9.28 -9.10
C ALA A 42 5.63 9.56 -9.58
N PRO A 43 5.34 10.81 -10.03
CA PRO A 43 4.05 11.14 -10.64
C PRO A 43 3.68 10.17 -11.77
N GLY A 44 2.41 9.79 -11.86
CA GLY A 44 1.91 8.83 -12.86
C GLY A 44 2.19 7.36 -12.56
N GLY A 45 2.92 7.04 -11.49
CA GLY A 45 3.06 5.67 -11.00
C GLY A 45 1.76 5.13 -10.37
N ALA A 46 1.65 3.80 -10.23
CA ALA A 46 0.45 3.15 -9.70
C ALA A 46 -0.05 3.74 -8.37
N GLY A 47 0.85 3.97 -7.41
CA GLY A 47 0.49 4.58 -6.12
C GLY A 47 0.04 6.05 -6.23
N ASP A 48 0.62 6.83 -7.15
CA ASP A 48 0.18 8.21 -7.41
C ASP A 48 -1.22 8.25 -8.03
N ILE A 49 -1.52 7.33 -8.95
CA ILE A 49 -2.84 7.21 -9.57
C ILE A 49 -3.89 6.86 -8.50
N VAL A 50 -3.62 5.87 -7.64
CA VAL A 50 -4.52 5.52 -6.53
C VAL A 50 -4.73 6.71 -5.60
N ALA A 51 -3.65 7.41 -5.23
CA ALA A 51 -3.73 8.60 -4.38
C ALA A 51 -4.71 9.61 -4.96
N ARG A 52 -4.50 10.02 -6.21
CA ARG A 52 -5.31 11.03 -6.89
C ARG A 52 -6.78 10.62 -7.02
N LEU A 53 -7.03 9.35 -7.35
CA LEU A 53 -8.38 8.83 -7.52
C LEU A 53 -9.18 8.88 -6.21
N VAL A 54 -8.59 8.36 -5.13
CA VAL A 54 -9.23 8.33 -3.81
C VAL A 54 -9.36 9.75 -3.24
N THR A 55 -8.30 10.55 -3.25
CA THR A 55 -8.32 11.88 -2.63
C THR A 55 -9.21 12.86 -3.37
N ARG A 56 -9.42 12.70 -4.69
CA ARG A 56 -10.43 13.47 -5.43
C ARG A 56 -11.83 13.21 -4.85
N LYS A 57 -12.16 11.94 -4.60
CA LYS A 57 -13.46 11.57 -4.03
C LYS A 57 -13.62 12.04 -2.59
N MET A 58 -12.56 11.97 -1.80
CA MET A 58 -12.53 12.55 -0.45
C MET A 58 -12.68 14.08 -0.48
N SER A 59 -12.10 14.76 -1.47
CA SER A 59 -12.24 16.21 -1.61
C SER A 59 -13.68 16.64 -1.83
N GLU A 60 -14.44 15.89 -2.65
CA GLU A 60 -15.86 16.15 -2.89
C GLU A 60 -16.69 16.06 -1.60
N SER A 61 -16.41 15.09 -0.74
CA SER A 61 -17.16 14.85 0.50
C SER A 61 -16.71 15.71 1.68
N MET A 62 -15.44 16.09 1.73
CA MET A 62 -14.85 16.86 2.83
C MET A 62 -14.88 18.38 2.59
N GLY A 63 -15.15 18.82 1.35
CA GLY A 63 -15.21 20.25 1.00
C GLY A 63 -13.85 20.96 1.05
N GLN A 64 -12.75 20.21 1.16
CA GLN A 64 -11.38 20.72 1.15
C GLN A 64 -10.56 19.96 0.11
N PRO A 65 -9.68 20.65 -0.64
CA PRO A 65 -8.85 19.99 -1.63
C PRO A 65 -7.73 19.17 -0.99
N PHE A 66 -7.30 18.13 -1.71
CA PHE A 66 -6.13 17.33 -1.37
C PHE A 66 -4.98 17.65 -2.34
N VAL A 67 -3.84 18.05 -1.78
CA VAL A 67 -2.58 18.25 -2.49
C VAL A 67 -1.78 16.95 -2.45
N ILE A 68 -1.33 16.48 -3.60
CA ILE A 68 -0.45 15.30 -3.70
C ILE A 68 1.00 15.77 -3.86
N GLU A 69 1.86 15.39 -2.93
CA GLU A 69 3.29 15.70 -2.92
C GLU A 69 4.10 14.44 -3.20
N ASN A 70 4.61 14.29 -4.42
CA ASN A 70 5.44 13.15 -4.80
C ASN A 70 6.89 13.34 -4.30
N ARG A 71 7.33 12.43 -3.42
CA ARG A 71 8.72 12.34 -2.94
C ARG A 71 9.22 10.93 -3.29
N PRO A 72 9.96 10.71 -4.40
CA PRO A 72 10.32 9.38 -4.91
C PRO A 72 11.43 8.69 -4.07
N SER A 73 11.28 8.73 -2.76
CA SER A 73 12.05 8.03 -1.74
C SER A 73 11.10 7.76 -0.57
N PRO A 74 10.79 6.48 -0.26
CA PRO A 74 9.95 6.12 0.89
C PRO A 74 10.47 6.73 2.19
N VAL A 75 11.79 6.73 2.39
CA VAL A 75 12.42 7.29 3.59
C VAL A 75 12.14 8.79 3.70
N VAL A 76 12.30 9.55 2.61
CA VAL A 76 12.07 11.02 2.62
C VAL A 76 10.59 11.34 2.78
N ALA A 77 9.70 10.62 2.09
CA ALA A 77 8.26 10.83 2.18
C ALA A 77 7.77 10.64 3.63
N VAL A 78 8.16 9.51 4.24
CA VAL A 78 7.77 9.17 5.62
C VAL A 78 8.42 10.14 6.62
N GLN A 79 9.72 10.42 6.50
CA GLN A 79 10.40 11.36 7.39
C GLN A 79 9.81 12.78 7.34
N THR A 80 9.33 13.22 6.18
CA THR A 80 8.70 14.54 6.04
C THR A 80 7.42 14.61 6.88
N VAL A 81 6.59 13.58 6.81
CA VAL A 81 5.32 13.51 7.56
C VAL A 81 5.54 13.22 9.04
N GLN A 82 6.56 12.44 9.40
CA GLN A 82 6.93 12.20 10.81
C GLN A 82 7.20 13.51 11.58
N ARG A 83 7.71 14.54 10.89
CA ARG A 83 7.98 15.87 11.47
C ARG A 83 6.80 16.85 11.41
N ALA A 84 5.70 16.45 10.76
CA ALA A 84 4.54 17.32 10.59
C ALA A 84 3.74 17.46 11.90
N LYS A 85 2.91 18.50 11.97
CA LYS A 85 1.97 18.64 13.08
C LYS A 85 1.00 17.45 13.08
N PRO A 86 0.70 16.87 14.25
CA PRO A 86 -0.26 15.78 14.37
C PRO A 86 -1.70 16.30 14.33
N ASP A 87 -2.09 16.99 13.26
CA ASP A 87 -3.39 17.66 13.11
C ASP A 87 -4.24 17.08 11.96
N GLY A 88 -3.75 16.00 11.32
CA GLY A 88 -4.42 15.31 10.22
C GLY A 88 -4.32 15.97 8.85
N TYR A 89 -3.76 17.18 8.74
CA TYR A 89 -3.62 17.87 7.44
C TYR A 89 -2.42 17.40 6.63
N THR A 90 -1.50 16.67 7.25
CA THR A 90 -0.33 16.10 6.58
C THR A 90 -0.31 14.59 6.76
N MET A 91 -0.38 13.86 5.65
CA MET A 91 -0.47 12.40 5.59
C MET A 91 0.64 11.84 4.72
N VAL A 92 0.99 10.58 4.94
CA VAL A 92 1.86 9.81 4.05
C VAL A 92 1.09 8.60 3.51
N MET A 93 1.33 8.27 2.24
CA MET A 93 0.95 6.97 1.71
C MET A 93 1.92 5.92 2.24
N ALA A 94 1.43 5.06 3.12
CA ALA A 94 2.17 3.95 3.72
C ALA A 94 1.55 2.62 3.29
N GLY A 95 2.38 1.65 2.98
CA GLY A 95 1.96 0.34 2.47
C GLY A 95 3.12 -0.61 2.34
N SER A 96 3.07 -1.51 1.36
CA SER A 96 4.11 -2.55 1.20
C SER A 96 5.51 -1.97 1.00
N GLY A 97 5.64 -0.85 0.26
CA GLY A 97 6.94 -0.21 0.06
C GLY A 97 7.58 0.29 1.36
N THR A 98 6.78 0.89 2.26
CA THR A 98 7.27 1.38 3.56
C THR A 98 7.51 0.23 4.54
N ALA A 99 6.67 -0.81 4.52
CA ALA A 99 6.87 -2.04 5.31
C ALA A 99 8.18 -2.72 4.92
N LEU A 100 8.41 -2.90 3.62
CA LEU A 100 9.62 -3.49 3.08
C LEU A 100 10.87 -2.66 3.38
N THR A 101 10.79 -1.33 3.21
CA THR A 101 11.89 -0.42 3.59
C THR A 101 12.25 -0.60 5.07
N THR A 102 11.26 -0.77 5.95
CA THR A 102 11.46 -1.00 7.39
C THR A 102 12.04 -2.37 7.70
N ALA A 103 11.78 -3.38 6.86
CA ALA A 103 12.37 -4.70 6.99
C ALA A 103 13.82 -4.75 6.45
N LEU A 104 14.14 -3.97 5.42
CA LEU A 104 15.41 -4.02 4.69
C LEU A 104 16.52 -3.15 5.31
N PHE A 105 16.18 -1.98 5.86
CA PHE A 105 17.16 -1.03 6.39
C PHE A 105 17.53 -1.34 7.84
N LYS A 106 18.83 -1.30 8.16
CA LYS A 106 19.35 -1.48 9.54
C LYS A 106 18.91 -0.35 10.48
N LYS A 107 18.78 0.86 9.94
CA LYS A 107 18.40 2.05 10.69
C LYS A 107 17.60 2.99 9.79
N LEU A 108 16.49 3.48 10.33
CA LEU A 108 15.66 4.51 9.71
C LEU A 108 15.55 5.72 10.65
N PRO A 109 15.28 6.93 10.10
CA PRO A 109 15.09 8.14 10.91
C PRO A 109 13.71 8.22 11.58
N TYR A 110 12.92 7.16 11.51
CA TYR A 110 11.57 7.02 12.07
C TYR A 110 11.31 5.56 12.45
N ASP A 111 10.28 5.35 13.27
CA ASP A 111 9.68 4.05 13.56
C ASP A 111 8.23 4.05 13.06
N LEU A 112 7.93 3.26 12.02
CA LEU A 112 6.59 3.25 11.40
C LEU A 112 5.48 2.89 12.39
N MET A 113 5.77 2.08 13.41
CA MET A 113 4.76 1.59 14.34
C MET A 113 4.59 2.51 15.55
N LYS A 114 5.58 3.35 15.85
CA LYS A 114 5.53 4.29 16.99
C LYS A 114 5.23 5.73 16.57
N ASP A 115 5.74 6.16 15.43
CA ASP A 115 5.66 7.56 14.99
C ASP A 115 4.41 7.86 14.17
N PHE A 116 3.58 6.85 13.87
CA PHE A 116 2.39 6.99 13.02
C PHE A 116 1.16 6.28 13.56
N ARG A 117 -0.02 6.83 13.20
CA ARG A 117 -1.29 6.11 13.21
C ARG A 117 -1.64 5.71 11.78
N HIS A 118 -1.88 4.42 11.57
CA HIS A 118 -2.37 3.91 10.29
C HIS A 118 -3.88 4.12 10.20
N VAL A 119 -4.37 4.71 9.11
CA VAL A 119 -5.75 5.18 8.99
C VAL A 119 -6.62 4.14 8.29
N SER A 120 -6.29 3.80 7.03
CA SER A 120 -6.99 2.80 6.23
C SER A 120 -6.17 2.45 4.99
N SER A 121 -6.33 1.23 4.48
CA SER A 121 -5.89 0.85 3.14
C SER A 121 -6.72 1.55 2.06
N LEU A 122 -6.15 1.64 0.85
CA LEU A 122 -6.76 2.23 -0.33
C LEU A 122 -6.96 1.21 -1.45
N SER A 123 -5.97 0.33 -1.63
CA SER A 123 -5.95 -0.66 -2.71
C SER A 123 -4.92 -1.75 -2.45
N THR A 124 -5.13 -2.90 -3.08
CA THR A 124 -4.13 -3.97 -3.21
C THR A 124 -3.75 -4.22 -4.66
N PHE A 125 -2.55 -4.74 -4.86
CA PHE A 125 -1.97 -5.11 -6.14
C PHE A 125 -1.53 -6.56 -6.03
N ASP A 126 -1.99 -7.37 -6.97
CA ASP A 126 -1.62 -8.77 -7.02
C ASP A 126 -0.36 -8.95 -7.86
N LEU A 127 0.39 -9.99 -7.56
CA LEU A 127 1.34 -10.56 -8.50
C LEU A 127 0.68 -11.75 -9.19
N ALA A 128 1.26 -12.15 -10.31
CA ALA A 128 0.96 -13.39 -10.99
C ALA A 128 2.26 -14.16 -11.21
N LEU A 129 2.18 -15.48 -11.01
CA LEU A 129 3.12 -16.40 -11.62
C LEU A 129 2.71 -16.57 -13.08
N ILE A 130 3.58 -16.14 -13.99
CA ILE A 130 3.33 -16.20 -15.43
C ILE A 130 4.39 -17.05 -16.13
N THR A 131 4.05 -17.50 -17.33
CA THR A 131 4.95 -18.24 -18.22
C THR A 131 4.85 -17.71 -19.65
N GLY A 132 5.84 -18.05 -20.49
CA GLY A 132 5.77 -17.80 -21.93
C GLY A 132 4.71 -18.69 -22.60
N THR A 133 4.06 -18.17 -23.65
CA THR A 133 2.97 -18.88 -24.37
C THR A 133 3.42 -20.22 -24.96
N GLU A 134 4.69 -20.36 -25.35
CA GLU A 134 5.28 -21.59 -25.88
C GLU A 134 5.97 -22.49 -24.83
N SER A 135 5.89 -22.16 -23.54
CA SER A 135 6.65 -22.86 -22.49
C SER A 135 6.21 -24.30 -22.23
N GLY A 136 5.01 -24.70 -22.69
CA GLY A 136 4.39 -25.97 -22.35
C GLY A 136 3.76 -26.03 -20.94
N PHE A 137 4.12 -25.12 -20.03
CA PHE A 137 3.52 -25.06 -18.69
C PHE A 137 2.06 -24.60 -18.73
N LYS A 138 1.19 -25.39 -18.09
CA LYS A 138 -0.25 -25.14 -17.99
C LYS A 138 -0.73 -24.90 -16.57
N SER A 139 0.06 -25.28 -15.57
CA SER A 139 -0.30 -25.12 -14.16
C SER A 139 0.93 -24.88 -13.29
N VAL A 140 0.71 -24.37 -12.07
CA VAL A 140 1.76 -24.24 -11.04
C VAL A 140 2.32 -25.62 -10.67
N SER A 141 1.48 -26.65 -10.61
CA SER A 141 1.90 -28.02 -10.32
C SER A 141 2.92 -28.55 -11.32
N GLU A 142 2.76 -28.24 -12.61
CA GLU A 142 3.74 -28.61 -13.64
C GLU A 142 5.07 -27.88 -13.47
N VAL A 143 5.04 -26.58 -13.10
CA VAL A 143 6.25 -25.81 -12.79
C VAL A 143 7.01 -26.42 -11.62
N ILE A 144 6.30 -26.74 -10.53
CA ILE A 144 6.89 -27.36 -9.33
C ILE A 144 7.44 -28.75 -9.67
N ALA A 145 6.69 -29.57 -10.41
CA ALA A 145 7.12 -30.91 -10.82
C ALA A 145 8.39 -30.85 -11.70
N TYR A 146 8.42 -29.93 -12.68
CA TYR A 146 9.59 -29.72 -13.52
C TYR A 146 10.81 -29.34 -12.69
N ALA A 147 10.68 -28.39 -11.75
CA ALA A 147 11.79 -27.93 -10.93
C ALA A 147 12.32 -29.02 -9.97
N LYS A 148 11.45 -29.91 -9.47
CA LYS A 148 11.86 -31.06 -8.65
C LYS A 148 12.63 -32.12 -9.44
N VAL A 149 12.24 -32.36 -10.69
CA VAL A 149 12.94 -33.30 -11.58
C VAL A 149 14.24 -32.70 -12.14
N ASN A 150 14.29 -31.38 -12.28
CA ASN A 150 15.41 -30.65 -12.88
C ASN A 150 15.96 -29.58 -11.92
N PRO A 151 16.58 -29.99 -10.79
CA PRO A 151 17.08 -29.05 -9.78
C PRO A 151 18.06 -28.05 -10.40
N GLY A 152 17.86 -26.76 -10.11
CA GLY A 152 18.69 -25.66 -10.61
C GLY A 152 18.48 -25.28 -12.08
N LYS A 153 17.57 -25.95 -12.81
CA LYS A 153 17.27 -25.64 -14.22
C LYS A 153 16.10 -24.68 -14.43
N LEU A 154 15.25 -24.47 -13.42
CA LEU A 154 14.18 -23.48 -13.48
C LEU A 154 14.75 -22.10 -13.13
N ASN A 155 14.57 -21.14 -14.03
CA ASN A 155 14.82 -19.73 -13.79
C ASN A 155 13.49 -18.97 -13.63
N ILE A 156 13.38 -18.20 -12.56
CA ILE A 156 12.23 -17.35 -12.22
C ILE A 156 12.60 -15.88 -12.44
N GLY A 157 12.02 -15.24 -13.45
CA GLY A 157 12.22 -13.81 -13.72
C GLY A 157 11.51 -12.91 -12.72
N THR A 158 12.18 -11.83 -12.32
CA THR A 158 11.63 -10.78 -11.45
C THR A 158 12.19 -9.40 -11.84
N VAL A 159 11.63 -8.31 -11.31
CA VAL A 159 12.18 -6.96 -11.56
C VAL A 159 13.01 -6.51 -10.37
N ARG A 160 14.32 -6.31 -10.55
CA ARG A 160 15.31 -5.85 -9.55
C ARG A 160 15.41 -6.72 -8.29
N VAL A 161 16.61 -6.82 -7.73
CA VAL A 161 16.82 -7.47 -6.41
C VAL A 161 16.14 -6.64 -5.31
N GLY A 162 15.51 -7.32 -4.34
CA GLY A 162 14.86 -6.68 -3.20
C GLY A 162 13.51 -6.02 -3.51
N SER A 163 12.97 -6.16 -4.72
CA SER A 163 11.58 -5.77 -5.02
C SER A 163 10.58 -6.76 -4.42
N THR A 164 9.30 -6.37 -4.37
CA THR A 164 8.21 -7.29 -3.99
C THR A 164 8.19 -8.52 -4.91
N GLN A 165 8.41 -8.37 -6.22
CA GLN A 165 8.51 -9.49 -7.17
C GLN A 165 9.62 -10.46 -6.80
N ASN A 166 10.82 -9.93 -6.53
CA ASN A 166 12.00 -10.70 -6.17
C ASN A 166 11.78 -11.49 -4.88
N LEU A 167 11.30 -10.82 -3.83
CA LEU A 167 11.03 -11.46 -2.54
C LEU A 167 9.87 -12.46 -2.62
N SER A 168 8.87 -12.22 -3.48
CA SER A 168 7.78 -13.16 -3.74
C SER A 168 8.30 -14.43 -4.44
N ALA A 169 9.20 -14.30 -5.41
CA ALA A 169 9.83 -15.45 -6.04
C ALA A 169 10.68 -16.26 -5.05
N GLU A 170 11.43 -15.60 -4.17
CA GLU A 170 12.18 -16.27 -3.10
C GLU A 170 11.24 -16.97 -2.10
N MET A 171 10.13 -16.33 -1.72
CA MET A 171 9.09 -16.94 -0.89
C MET A 171 8.50 -18.18 -1.58
N PHE A 172 8.21 -18.12 -2.89
CA PHE A 172 7.69 -19.24 -3.66
C PHE A 172 8.68 -20.42 -3.66
N LYS A 173 9.97 -20.17 -3.89
CA LYS A 173 11.02 -21.19 -3.78
C LYS A 173 11.05 -21.83 -2.40
N SER A 174 11.09 -20.99 -1.36
CA SER A 174 11.16 -21.45 0.03
C SER A 174 9.96 -22.31 0.43
N MET A 175 8.75 -21.93 0.02
CA MET A 175 7.52 -22.65 0.38
C MET A 175 7.32 -23.94 -0.42
N THR A 176 7.82 -23.99 -1.65
CA THR A 176 7.67 -25.17 -2.53
C THR A 176 8.84 -26.16 -2.42
N GLY A 177 9.96 -25.74 -1.81
CA GLY A 177 11.17 -26.53 -1.66
C GLY A 177 11.88 -26.83 -2.97
N ILE A 178 11.69 -25.99 -4.00
CA ILE A 178 12.32 -26.17 -5.31
C ILE A 178 13.69 -25.48 -5.37
N GLU A 179 14.62 -26.08 -6.12
CA GLU A 179 15.89 -25.46 -6.49
C GLU A 179 15.73 -24.70 -7.80
N ALA A 180 15.66 -23.37 -7.73
CA ALA A 180 15.48 -22.48 -8.88
C ALA A 180 16.30 -21.19 -8.71
N SER A 181 16.75 -20.61 -9.82
CA SER A 181 17.43 -19.31 -9.82
C SER A 181 16.43 -18.18 -9.95
N VAL A 182 16.53 -17.14 -9.11
CA VAL A 182 15.74 -15.91 -9.32
C VAL A 182 16.59 -14.93 -10.11
N VAL A 183 16.14 -14.60 -11.32
CA VAL A 183 16.88 -13.78 -12.28
C VAL A 183 16.27 -12.37 -12.31
N PRO A 184 16.98 -11.34 -11.82
CA PRO A 184 16.48 -9.97 -11.82
C PRO A 184 16.69 -9.29 -13.18
N TYR A 185 15.64 -8.66 -13.69
CA TYR A 185 15.65 -7.78 -14.86
C TYR A 185 15.40 -6.33 -14.44
N ARG A 186 15.67 -5.36 -15.33
CA ARG A 186 15.50 -3.93 -15.03
C ARG A 186 14.04 -3.50 -15.13
N THR A 187 13.28 -4.10 -16.04
CA THR A 187 11.89 -3.73 -16.36
C THR A 187 11.01 -4.96 -16.62
N THR A 188 9.69 -4.81 -16.50
CA THR A 188 8.73 -5.85 -16.86
C THR A 188 8.81 -6.23 -18.36
N ALA A 189 9.13 -5.27 -19.23
CA ALA A 189 9.31 -5.57 -20.66
C ALA A 189 10.49 -6.51 -20.91
N GLU A 190 11.59 -6.35 -20.16
CA GLU A 190 12.73 -7.26 -20.22
C GLU A 190 12.38 -8.64 -19.66
N VAL A 191 11.60 -8.73 -18.57
CA VAL A 191 11.07 -10.01 -18.04
C VAL A 191 10.27 -10.74 -19.12
N ILE A 192 9.33 -10.05 -19.79
CA ILE A 192 8.53 -10.64 -20.87
C ILE A 192 9.41 -11.10 -22.04
N SER A 193 10.44 -10.32 -22.38
CA SER A 193 11.42 -10.72 -23.40
C SER A 193 12.16 -12.00 -22.99
N GLY A 194 12.57 -12.13 -21.72
CA GLY A 194 13.21 -13.32 -21.17
C GLY A 194 12.35 -14.57 -21.23
N LEU A 195 11.03 -14.45 -20.99
CA LEU A 195 10.09 -15.55 -21.16
C LEU A 195 9.98 -15.98 -22.63
N ARG A 196 10.03 -15.02 -23.55
CA ARG A 196 9.94 -15.24 -24.99
C ARG A 196 11.19 -15.89 -25.57
N SER A 197 12.37 -15.44 -25.15
CA SER A 197 13.66 -16.04 -25.53
C SER A 197 13.94 -17.36 -24.82
N LYS A 198 13.12 -17.73 -23.82
CA LYS A 198 13.27 -18.93 -22.98
C LYS A 198 14.50 -18.87 -22.06
N ASP A 199 15.05 -17.69 -21.82
CA ASP A 199 16.11 -17.45 -20.81
C ASP A 199 15.58 -17.70 -19.39
N ILE A 200 14.29 -17.42 -19.19
CA ILE A 200 13.53 -17.75 -17.99
C ILE A 200 12.30 -18.57 -18.36
N GLN A 201 11.90 -19.49 -17.49
CA GLN A 201 10.76 -20.37 -17.72
C GLN A 201 9.47 -19.77 -17.17
N VAL A 202 9.55 -19.15 -15.99
CA VAL A 202 8.43 -18.48 -15.34
C VAL A 202 8.86 -17.14 -14.81
N ALA A 203 7.92 -16.26 -14.48
CA ALA A 203 8.19 -15.00 -13.82
C ALA A 203 7.16 -14.73 -12.73
N MET A 204 7.61 -14.04 -11.68
CA MET A 204 6.74 -13.47 -10.65
C MET A 204 6.66 -11.96 -10.92
N GLU A 205 5.50 -11.47 -11.30
CA GLU A 205 5.35 -10.09 -11.75
C GLU A 205 4.00 -9.49 -11.33
N MET A 206 3.97 -8.18 -11.11
CA MET A 206 2.77 -7.40 -10.81
C MET A 206 1.72 -7.58 -11.89
N LEU A 207 0.48 -7.81 -11.49
CA LEU A 207 -0.63 -8.05 -12.41
C LEU A 207 -1.02 -6.83 -13.28
N PRO A 208 -1.04 -5.57 -12.78
CA PRO A 208 -1.40 -4.39 -13.59
C PRO A 208 -0.69 -4.28 -14.95
N PRO A 209 0.66 -4.30 -15.03
CA PRO A 209 1.35 -4.21 -16.32
C PRO A 209 1.15 -5.45 -17.21
N LEU A 210 0.68 -6.57 -16.65
CA LEU A 210 0.46 -7.82 -17.37
C LEU A 210 -0.91 -7.90 -18.04
N LEU A 211 -1.93 -7.17 -17.58
CA LEU A 211 -3.29 -7.33 -18.10
C LEU A 211 -3.36 -7.22 -19.64
N GLY A 212 -2.73 -6.21 -20.22
CA GLY A 212 -2.67 -6.07 -21.69
C GLY A 212 -1.87 -7.18 -22.38
N GLN A 213 -0.83 -7.70 -21.72
CA GLN A 213 0.01 -8.77 -22.26
C GLN A 213 -0.67 -10.14 -22.18
N ILE A 214 -1.47 -10.36 -21.14
CA ILE A 214 -2.32 -11.55 -20.97
C ILE A 214 -3.43 -11.51 -22.03
N SER A 215 -4.16 -10.40 -22.14
CA SER A 215 -5.23 -10.25 -23.14
C SER A 215 -4.71 -10.33 -24.57
N GLY A 216 -3.50 -9.85 -24.83
CA GLY A 216 -2.82 -9.96 -26.12
C GLY A 216 -2.18 -11.32 -26.41
N GLY A 217 -2.19 -12.26 -25.46
CA GLY A 217 -1.60 -13.60 -25.62
C GLY A 217 -0.07 -13.64 -25.62
N SER A 218 0.61 -12.55 -25.24
CA SER A 218 2.08 -12.47 -25.15
C SER A 218 2.64 -13.33 -24.03
N VAL A 219 1.87 -13.53 -22.96
CA VAL A 219 2.22 -14.34 -21.79
C VAL A 219 0.98 -15.08 -21.28
N LYS A 220 1.20 -16.16 -20.54
CA LYS A 220 0.14 -16.94 -19.91
C LYS A 220 0.22 -16.84 -18.39
N PRO A 221 -0.83 -16.40 -17.69
CA PRO A 221 -0.88 -16.47 -16.23
C PRO A 221 -1.16 -17.91 -15.78
N LEU A 222 -0.41 -18.38 -14.78
CA LEU A 222 -0.60 -19.70 -14.16
C LEU A 222 -1.38 -19.61 -12.86
N ALA A 223 -1.07 -18.61 -12.04
CA ALA A 223 -1.79 -18.32 -10.81
C ALA A 223 -1.57 -16.87 -10.35
N VAL A 224 -2.51 -16.33 -9.58
CA VAL A 224 -2.34 -15.05 -8.86
C VAL A 224 -1.83 -15.29 -7.44
N SER A 225 -1.13 -14.30 -6.88
CA SER A 225 -0.44 -14.41 -5.59
C SER A 225 -1.30 -14.05 -4.37
N SER A 226 -2.53 -13.64 -4.58
CA SER A 226 -3.47 -13.27 -3.51
C SER A 226 -4.32 -14.44 -3.06
N MET A 227 -4.97 -14.31 -1.90
CA MET A 227 -5.83 -15.37 -1.34
C MET A 227 -7.14 -15.58 -2.10
N GLN A 228 -7.51 -14.64 -2.98
CA GLN A 228 -8.73 -14.70 -3.79
C GLN A 228 -8.38 -14.43 -5.24
N ARG A 229 -9.08 -15.11 -6.17
CA ARG A 229 -8.88 -14.89 -7.60
C ARG A 229 -9.11 -13.44 -7.98
N TYR A 230 -8.39 -12.98 -9.00
CA TYR A 230 -8.58 -11.63 -9.51
C TYR A 230 -9.89 -11.56 -10.32
N PRO A 231 -10.83 -10.64 -10.01
CA PRO A 231 -12.13 -10.59 -10.70
C PRO A 231 -12.03 -10.39 -12.22
N GLY A 232 -10.99 -9.71 -12.71
CA GLY A 232 -10.75 -9.55 -14.15
C GLY A 232 -10.11 -10.76 -14.84
N LEU A 233 -9.73 -11.79 -14.08
CA LEU A 233 -9.16 -13.06 -14.56
C LEU A 233 -9.70 -14.24 -13.74
N PRO A 234 -11.04 -14.47 -13.72
CA PRO A 234 -11.68 -15.40 -12.77
C PRO A 234 -11.29 -16.87 -12.98
N ASP A 235 -10.83 -17.23 -14.18
CA ASP A 235 -10.38 -18.58 -14.51
C ASP A 235 -8.97 -18.89 -13.99
N ILE A 236 -8.22 -17.86 -13.59
CA ILE A 236 -6.84 -18.01 -13.11
C ILE A 236 -6.89 -18.29 -11.60
N PRO A 237 -6.40 -19.47 -11.15
CA PRO A 237 -6.44 -19.83 -9.74
C PRO A 237 -5.47 -18.97 -8.92
N THR A 238 -5.60 -19.04 -7.61
CA THR A 238 -4.57 -18.51 -6.70
C THR A 238 -3.42 -19.49 -6.53
N LEU A 239 -2.27 -19.02 -6.05
CA LEU A 239 -1.15 -19.91 -5.67
C LEU A 239 -1.54 -20.84 -4.51
N ASN A 240 -2.38 -20.35 -3.59
CA ASN A 240 -2.96 -21.14 -2.51
C ASN A 240 -3.87 -22.26 -3.04
N GLU A 241 -4.77 -21.97 -3.99
CA GLU A 241 -5.58 -22.98 -4.69
C GLU A 241 -4.74 -23.96 -5.51
N SER A 242 -3.56 -23.52 -5.97
CA SER A 242 -2.66 -24.30 -6.82
C SER A 242 -1.66 -25.16 -6.02
N GLY A 243 -1.89 -25.35 -4.72
CA GLY A 243 -1.10 -26.26 -3.88
C GLY A 243 0.08 -25.62 -3.14
N VAL A 244 0.29 -24.31 -3.26
CA VAL A 244 1.24 -23.56 -2.42
C VAL A 244 0.47 -22.97 -1.24
N LYS A 245 0.12 -23.83 -0.29
CA LYS A 245 -0.76 -23.50 0.84
C LYS A 245 -0.26 -22.26 1.60
N ASP A 246 -1.19 -21.37 1.94
CA ASP A 246 -0.96 -20.12 2.67
C ASP A 246 -0.04 -19.12 1.94
N TYR A 247 0.21 -19.34 0.64
CA TYR A 247 0.94 -18.37 -0.16
C TYR A 247 0.08 -17.13 -0.39
N GLU A 248 0.48 -16.04 0.26
CA GLU A 248 -0.06 -14.71 0.02
C GLU A 248 1.07 -13.70 -0.11
N SER A 249 1.22 -13.17 -1.32
CA SER A 249 2.07 -12.03 -1.58
C SER A 249 1.33 -11.01 -2.44
N GLY A 250 1.62 -9.75 -2.21
CA GLY A 250 0.94 -8.65 -2.86
C GLY A 250 1.63 -7.35 -2.50
N SER A 251 1.24 -6.30 -3.19
CA SER A 251 1.47 -4.94 -2.71
C SER A 251 0.15 -4.34 -2.24
N TRP A 252 0.23 -3.33 -1.41
CA TRP A 252 -0.92 -2.52 -1.02
C TRP A 252 -0.48 -1.11 -0.66
N ASN A 253 -1.41 -0.19 -0.77
CA ASN A 253 -1.25 1.21 -0.35
C ASN A 253 -2.31 1.54 0.69
N GLY A 254 -1.95 2.39 1.64
CA GLY A 254 -2.82 2.94 2.66
C GLY A 254 -2.37 4.33 3.06
N VAL A 255 -3.10 4.94 4.00
CA VAL A 255 -2.82 6.29 4.50
C VAL A 255 -2.41 6.22 5.96
N SER A 256 -1.40 7.00 6.33
CA SER A 256 -0.95 7.14 7.72
C SER A 256 -0.72 8.61 8.07
N VAL A 257 -0.93 8.93 9.34
CA VAL A 257 -0.76 10.28 9.92
C VAL A 257 0.19 10.21 11.12
N PRO A 258 0.78 11.33 11.58
CA PRO A 258 1.63 11.33 12.77
C PRO A 258 0.93 10.74 14.00
N ALA A 259 1.67 10.04 14.86
CA ALA A 259 1.16 9.32 16.04
C ALA A 259 0.24 10.13 16.96
N GLY A 260 0.53 11.43 17.13
CA GLY A 260 -0.26 12.31 17.99
C GLY A 260 -1.61 12.75 17.42
N THR A 261 -1.97 12.34 16.19
CA THR A 261 -3.17 12.85 15.52
C THR A 261 -4.42 12.45 16.30
N PRO A 262 -5.35 13.38 16.61
CA PRO A 262 -6.56 13.08 17.35
C PRO A 262 -7.38 11.93 16.77
N THR A 263 -8.02 11.15 17.65
CA THR A 263 -8.76 9.94 17.25
C THR A 263 -9.97 10.25 16.38
N ASP A 264 -10.68 11.34 16.66
CA ASP A 264 -11.79 11.83 15.85
C ASP A 264 -11.34 12.20 14.43
N VAL A 265 -10.17 12.84 14.29
CA VAL A 265 -9.56 13.15 12.98
C VAL A 265 -9.18 11.87 12.22
N VAL A 266 -8.57 10.89 12.88
CA VAL A 266 -8.26 9.59 12.27
C VAL A 266 -9.52 8.86 11.83
N ASN A 267 -10.54 8.83 12.69
CA ASN A 267 -11.82 8.19 12.37
C ASN A 267 -12.53 8.90 11.22
N ARG A 268 -12.46 10.24 11.17
CA ARG A 268 -13.00 11.01 10.06
C ARG A 268 -12.30 10.67 8.75
N LEU A 269 -10.97 10.67 8.73
CA LEU A 269 -10.19 10.29 7.55
C LEU A 269 -10.49 8.85 7.11
N ALA A 270 -10.56 7.89 8.04
CA ALA A 270 -10.89 6.49 7.74
C ALA A 270 -12.29 6.36 7.12
N SER A 271 -13.29 7.08 7.65
CA SER A 271 -14.64 7.10 7.11
C SER A 271 -14.70 7.70 5.69
N GLU A 272 -13.93 8.75 5.43
CA GLU A 272 -13.89 9.36 4.09
C GLU A 272 -13.14 8.50 3.08
N ILE A 273 -12.08 7.80 3.51
CA ILE A 273 -11.42 6.76 2.69
C ILE A 273 -12.40 5.63 2.37
N ASP A 274 -13.17 5.15 3.35
CA ASP A 274 -14.18 4.11 3.14
C ASP A 274 -15.20 4.51 2.06
N LYS A 275 -15.80 5.70 2.20
CA LYS A 275 -16.71 6.26 1.18
C LYS A 275 -16.06 6.37 -0.19
N ALA A 276 -14.82 6.84 -0.24
CA ALA A 276 -14.09 7.03 -1.48
C ALA A 276 -13.81 5.70 -2.20
N VAL A 277 -13.25 4.72 -1.48
CA VAL A 277 -12.92 3.39 -2.02
C VAL A 277 -14.17 2.63 -2.45
N ASN A 278 -15.30 2.82 -1.77
CA ASN A 278 -16.59 2.21 -2.13
C ASN A 278 -17.34 2.95 -3.25
N SER A 279 -16.85 4.08 -3.73
CA SER A 279 -17.48 4.79 -4.83
C SER A 279 -17.41 3.95 -6.12
N PRO A 280 -18.52 3.76 -6.86
CA PRO A 280 -18.52 2.91 -8.06
C PRO A 280 -17.50 3.31 -9.13
N ASP A 281 -17.25 4.61 -9.31
CA ASP A 281 -16.24 5.13 -10.25
C ASP A 281 -14.82 4.77 -9.80
N VAL A 282 -14.52 4.90 -8.51
CA VAL A 282 -13.23 4.50 -7.93
C VAL A 282 -13.03 2.99 -8.07
N GLN A 283 -14.03 2.17 -7.73
CA GLN A 283 -13.92 0.72 -7.87
C GLN A 283 -13.67 0.31 -9.32
N LYS A 284 -14.44 0.88 -10.25
CA LYS A 284 -14.31 0.58 -11.69
C LYS A 284 -12.94 0.93 -12.23
N GLU A 285 -12.42 2.13 -11.92
CA GLU A 285 -11.10 2.54 -12.41
C GLU A 285 -9.97 1.70 -11.80
N LEU A 286 -10.01 1.39 -10.50
CA LEU A 286 -9.02 0.50 -9.88
C LEU A 286 -8.99 -0.89 -10.53
N LEU A 287 -10.15 -1.51 -10.71
CA LEU A 287 -10.26 -2.84 -11.35
C LEU A 287 -9.82 -2.80 -12.82
N LYS A 288 -10.13 -1.74 -13.55
CA LYS A 288 -9.66 -1.55 -14.94
C LYS A 288 -8.12 -1.52 -15.01
N MET A 289 -7.47 -1.04 -13.96
CA MET A 289 -6.00 -0.97 -13.87
C MET A 289 -5.35 -2.21 -13.26
N GLY A 290 -6.08 -3.30 -12.97
CA GLY A 290 -5.47 -4.48 -12.34
C GLY A 290 -5.31 -4.40 -10.83
N MET A 291 -5.96 -3.42 -10.19
CA MET A 291 -5.88 -3.17 -8.76
C MET A 291 -7.21 -3.54 -8.12
N ARG A 292 -7.18 -3.96 -6.85
CA ARG A 292 -8.41 -4.16 -6.09
C ARG A 292 -8.64 -3.01 -5.14
N PRO A 293 -9.86 -2.45 -5.10
CA PRO A 293 -10.28 -1.54 -4.03
C PRO A 293 -10.10 -2.25 -2.69
N ASP A 294 -9.49 -1.57 -1.74
CA ASP A 294 -9.28 -2.11 -0.40
C ASP A 294 -9.48 -1.02 0.63
N LYS A 295 -10.12 -1.37 1.74
CA LYS A 295 -10.33 -0.49 2.88
C LYS A 295 -10.13 -1.28 4.16
N SER A 296 -9.73 -0.61 5.22
CA SER A 296 -9.58 -1.25 6.53
C SER A 296 -9.92 -0.29 7.65
N SER A 297 -10.15 -0.84 8.84
CA SER A 297 -10.10 -0.03 10.05
C SER A 297 -8.65 0.35 10.37
N PRO A 298 -8.41 1.42 11.14
CA PRO A 298 -7.08 1.76 11.65
C PRO A 298 -6.35 0.57 12.29
N GLU A 299 -7.07 -0.25 13.06
CA GLU A 299 -6.53 -1.42 13.75
C GLU A 299 -6.13 -2.53 12.77
N LEU A 300 -6.96 -2.77 11.74
CA LEU A 300 -6.67 -3.75 10.70
C LEU A 300 -5.46 -3.33 9.86
N MET A 301 -5.37 -2.05 9.47
CA MET A 301 -4.20 -1.54 8.75
C MET A 301 -2.92 -1.64 9.60
N THR A 302 -3.02 -1.35 10.89
CA THR A 302 -1.89 -1.47 11.84
C THR A 302 -1.41 -2.92 11.95
N ARG A 303 -2.34 -3.87 12.13
CA ARG A 303 -1.99 -5.30 12.15
C ARG A 303 -1.35 -5.75 10.85
N ARG A 304 -1.88 -5.29 9.70
CA ARG A 304 -1.33 -5.61 8.38
C ARG A 304 0.09 -5.08 8.21
N MET A 305 0.35 -3.83 8.60
CA MET A 305 1.69 -3.22 8.53
C MET A 305 2.70 -4.04 9.34
N GLN A 306 2.37 -4.38 10.58
CA GLN A 306 3.23 -5.19 11.44
C GLN A 306 3.48 -6.58 10.84
N ALA A 307 2.42 -7.27 10.41
CA ALA A 307 2.53 -8.60 9.81
C ALA A 307 3.40 -8.60 8.54
N ASP A 308 3.28 -7.58 7.70
CA ASP A 308 4.12 -7.45 6.50
C ASP A 308 5.58 -7.17 6.86
N ILE A 309 5.87 -6.31 7.85
CA ILE A 309 7.24 -6.05 8.33
C ILE A 309 7.87 -7.37 8.79
N ASP A 310 7.16 -8.16 9.59
CA ASP A 310 7.67 -9.41 10.15
C ASP A 310 7.86 -10.47 9.06
N LYS A 311 6.89 -10.61 8.14
CA LYS A 311 7.00 -11.49 6.97
C LYS A 311 8.25 -11.16 6.14
N TRP A 312 8.44 -9.89 5.77
CA TRP A 312 9.55 -9.51 4.91
C TRP A 312 10.91 -9.63 5.60
N ARG A 313 11.00 -9.38 6.92
CA ARG A 313 12.22 -9.69 7.69
C ARG A 313 12.57 -11.17 7.62
N GLY A 314 11.58 -12.06 7.76
CA GLY A 314 11.75 -13.49 7.62
C GLY A 314 12.26 -13.90 6.24
N VAL A 315 11.61 -13.39 5.19
CA VAL A 315 12.00 -13.68 3.79
C VAL A 315 13.41 -13.15 3.48
N ILE A 316 13.73 -11.91 3.84
CA ILE A 316 15.05 -11.29 3.64
C ILE A 316 16.16 -12.11 4.32
N LYS A 317 15.92 -12.52 5.56
CA LYS A 317 16.87 -13.35 6.33
C LYS A 317 17.09 -14.71 5.65
N ASN A 318 16.01 -15.40 5.28
CA ASN A 318 16.09 -16.73 4.65
C ASN A 318 16.74 -16.68 3.26
N ALA A 319 16.51 -15.59 2.51
CA ALA A 319 17.10 -15.35 1.20
C ALA A 319 18.53 -14.80 1.26
N HIS A 320 19.11 -14.59 2.44
CA HIS A 320 20.45 -14.03 2.65
C HIS A 320 20.66 -12.67 1.95
N ILE A 321 19.60 -11.87 1.86
CA ILE A 321 19.67 -10.55 1.24
C ILE A 321 20.34 -9.58 2.23
N PRO A 322 21.45 -8.90 1.85
CA PRO A 322 22.13 -7.97 2.73
C PRO A 322 21.22 -6.80 3.13
N LEU A 323 21.14 -6.52 4.43
CA LEU A 323 20.45 -5.33 4.95
C LEU A 323 21.20 -4.06 4.53
N GLN A 324 20.42 -3.03 4.20
CA GLN A 324 20.90 -1.72 3.74
C GLN A 324 21.14 -0.73 4.89
#